data_AF-A0A9E5T1U3-F1
#
_entry.id   AF-A0A9E5T1U3-F1
#
_cell.length_a   1.000
_cell.length_b   1.000
_cell.length_c   1.000
_cell.angle_alpha   90.00
_cell.angle_beta   90.00
_cell.angle_gamma   90.00
#
_symmetry.space_group_name_H-M   'P 1'
#
loop_
_entity.id
_entity.type
_entity.pdbx_description
1 polymer ?
#
loop_
_entity_poly.entity_id
_entity_poly.type
_entity_poly.pdbx_seq_one_letter_code
_entity_poly.pdbx_strand_id
1 'polypeptide(L)'
;MSGAPEDIRQRLFEFQDFKYKEFSVKLIPSVRPETVIGVRTPNLRKLAKEYSGRPEAEEFLKNLPHAYLEENSLHGYLIETIRDFKSAITAVEEFLPYIDNWSTCDTMSPKVFKKHLPELYERIKVWLESDRTYTVRFGIGMLLGLYLDGDFCPEMPELVSGIRSDEYYVNMMIAWYFATALAKQYDAALPYILKGRLDRWTHNKAIQKALESHRIGDETKANLRTLKMK
;
A
#
# COMPACT_ATOMS: atom_id res chain seq x y z
N MET A 1 13.01 -29.36 -11.01
CA MET A 1 12.33 -28.06 -10.92
C MET A 1 10.86 -28.37 -11.05
N SER A 2 10.08 -28.15 -10.01
CA SER A 2 8.62 -28.32 -10.08
C SER A 2 8.06 -27.22 -10.97
N GLY A 3 7.07 -27.53 -11.80
CA GLY A 3 6.38 -26.55 -12.65
C GLY A 3 5.34 -25.74 -11.88
N ALA A 4 5.51 -25.53 -10.57
CA ALA A 4 4.51 -24.92 -9.71
C ALA A 4 4.27 -23.43 -10.03
N PRO A 5 5.30 -22.61 -10.30
CA PRO A 5 5.07 -21.24 -10.76
C PRO A 5 4.33 -21.18 -12.10
N GLU A 6 4.62 -22.11 -13.01
CA GLU A 6 3.92 -22.24 -14.30
C GLU A 6 2.45 -22.66 -14.11
N ASP A 7 2.16 -23.58 -13.19
CA ASP A 7 0.78 -23.99 -12.84
C ASP A 7 -0.03 -22.81 -12.29
N ILE A 8 0.50 -22.09 -11.31
CA ILE A 8 -0.16 -20.91 -10.74
C ILE A 8 -0.38 -19.84 -11.82
N ARG A 9 0.61 -19.60 -12.67
CA ARG A 9 0.47 -18.69 -13.81
C ARG A 9 -0.65 -19.14 -14.75
N GLN A 10 -0.72 -20.42 -15.08
CA GLN A 10 -1.80 -20.97 -15.92
C GLN A 10 -3.17 -20.73 -15.28
N ARG A 11 -3.30 -20.95 -13.96
CA ARG A 11 -4.53 -20.64 -13.21
C ARG A 11 -4.89 -19.16 -13.22
N LEU A 12 -3.92 -18.26 -13.23
CA LEU A 12 -4.19 -16.82 -13.40
C LEU A 12 -4.76 -16.53 -14.80
N PHE A 13 -4.21 -17.14 -15.85
CA PHE A 13 -4.72 -16.98 -17.22
C PHE A 13 -6.14 -17.54 -17.42
N GLU A 14 -6.54 -18.57 -16.67
CA GLU A 14 -7.93 -19.06 -16.68
C GLU A 14 -8.94 -17.99 -16.21
N PHE A 15 -8.51 -17.02 -15.39
CA PHE A 15 -9.33 -15.91 -14.91
C PHE A 15 -9.15 -14.61 -15.70
N GLN A 16 -8.50 -14.66 -16.87
CA GLN A 16 -8.24 -13.49 -17.70
C GLN A 16 -9.55 -12.79 -18.12
N ASP A 17 -9.65 -11.50 -17.81
CA ASP A 17 -10.70 -10.60 -18.26
C ASP A 17 -10.05 -9.42 -18.99
N PHE A 18 -10.13 -9.42 -20.33
CA PHE A 18 -9.54 -8.37 -21.16
C PHE A 18 -10.13 -6.98 -20.90
N LYS A 19 -11.42 -6.87 -20.57
CA LYS A 19 -12.03 -5.57 -20.23
C LYS A 19 -11.48 -5.06 -18.90
N TYR A 20 -11.29 -5.97 -17.94
CA TYR A 20 -10.67 -5.62 -16.68
C TYR A 20 -9.19 -5.25 -16.85
N LYS A 21 -8.44 -5.93 -17.71
CA LYS A 21 -7.08 -5.55 -18.11
C LYS A 21 -7.03 -4.11 -18.65
N GLU A 22 -7.89 -3.77 -19.62
CA GLU A 22 -7.94 -2.41 -20.19
C GLU A 22 -8.21 -1.34 -19.13
N PHE A 23 -9.08 -1.64 -18.16
CA PHE A 23 -9.33 -0.77 -17.02
C PHE A 23 -8.08 -0.64 -16.13
N SER A 24 -7.45 -1.75 -15.75
CA SER A 24 -6.29 -1.78 -14.85
C SER A 24 -5.09 -1.03 -15.43
N VAL A 25 -4.80 -1.19 -16.72
CA VAL A 25 -3.69 -0.49 -17.41
C VAL A 25 -3.87 1.02 -17.34
N LYS A 26 -5.10 1.53 -17.50
CA LYS A 26 -5.38 2.97 -17.38
C LYS A 26 -5.20 3.48 -15.95
N LEU A 27 -5.46 2.63 -14.95
CA LEU A 27 -5.38 2.98 -13.54
C LEU A 27 -3.94 2.92 -13.00
N ILE A 28 -3.08 2.09 -13.60
CA ILE A 28 -1.70 1.86 -13.18
C ILE A 28 -0.76 2.12 -14.37
N PRO A 29 -0.58 3.39 -14.77
CA PRO A 29 0.13 3.73 -16.00
C PRO A 29 1.63 3.41 -15.97
N SER A 30 2.20 3.09 -14.80
CA SER A 30 3.60 2.66 -14.67
C SER A 30 3.83 1.21 -15.09
N VAL A 31 2.78 0.40 -15.23
CA VAL A 31 2.89 -1.02 -15.57
C VAL A 31 2.70 -1.20 -17.07
N ARG A 32 3.56 -2.04 -17.67
CA ARG A 32 3.50 -2.35 -19.10
C ARG A 32 2.22 -3.14 -19.42
N PRO A 33 1.43 -2.76 -20.45
CA PRO A 33 0.17 -3.44 -20.76
C PRO A 33 0.31 -4.95 -21.01
N GLU A 34 1.43 -5.40 -21.56
CA GLU A 34 1.73 -6.81 -21.83
C GLU A 34 1.95 -7.64 -20.56
N THR A 35 2.31 -7.01 -19.43
CA THR A 35 2.49 -7.69 -18.13
C THR A 35 1.23 -7.70 -17.28
N VAL A 36 0.07 -7.32 -17.85
CA VAL A 36 -1.23 -7.35 -17.16
C VAL A 36 -2.08 -8.46 -17.75
N ILE A 37 -2.54 -9.39 -16.91
CA ILE A 37 -3.43 -10.49 -17.30
C ILE A 37 -4.88 -10.02 -17.31
N GLY A 38 -5.29 -9.22 -16.32
CA GLY A 38 -6.67 -8.79 -16.10
C GLY A 38 -7.43 -9.72 -15.15
N VAL A 39 -6.83 -10.12 -14.02
CA VAL A 39 -7.52 -10.97 -13.02
C VAL A 39 -8.11 -10.10 -11.91
N ARG A 40 -9.41 -10.28 -11.65
CA ARG A 40 -10.11 -9.54 -10.60
C ARG A 40 -9.69 -10.00 -9.19
N THR A 41 -9.62 -9.05 -8.25
CA THR A 41 -9.26 -9.29 -6.84
C THR A 41 -9.96 -10.50 -6.18
N PRO A 42 -11.28 -10.75 -6.35
CA PRO A 42 -11.91 -11.93 -5.76
C PRO A 42 -11.28 -13.26 -6.21
N ASN A 43 -10.87 -13.36 -7.48
CA ASN A 43 -10.22 -14.56 -8.02
C ASN A 43 -8.79 -14.70 -7.47
N LEU A 44 -8.04 -13.59 -7.36
CA LEU A 44 -6.71 -13.59 -6.74
C LEU A 44 -6.76 -14.06 -5.27
N ARG A 45 -7.72 -13.53 -4.49
CA ARG A 45 -7.91 -13.95 -3.09
C ARG A 45 -8.37 -15.40 -2.97
N LYS A 46 -9.19 -15.88 -3.92
CA LYS A 46 -9.58 -17.30 -4.02
C LYS A 46 -8.34 -18.18 -4.23
N LEU A 47 -7.48 -17.85 -5.18
CA LEU A 47 -6.24 -18.57 -5.46
C LEU A 47 -5.29 -18.55 -4.26
N ALA A 48 -5.09 -17.38 -3.63
CA ALA A 48 -4.25 -17.29 -2.43
C ALA A 48 -4.74 -18.24 -1.31
N LYS A 49 -6.06 -18.33 -1.10
CA LYS A 49 -6.65 -19.26 -0.13
C LYS A 49 -6.47 -20.72 -0.55
N GLU A 50 -6.57 -21.03 -1.84
CA GLU A 50 -6.43 -22.38 -2.39
C GLU A 50 -5.01 -22.92 -2.23
N TYR A 51 -3.99 -22.09 -2.52
CA TYR A 51 -2.58 -22.45 -2.50
C TYR A 51 -1.88 -22.23 -1.15
N SER A 52 -2.45 -21.43 -0.26
CA SER A 52 -1.86 -21.16 1.07
C SER A 52 -1.54 -22.46 1.82
N GLY A 53 -0.27 -22.61 2.22
CA GLY A 53 0.23 -23.77 2.96
C GLY A 53 0.59 -24.97 2.08
N ARG A 54 0.56 -24.84 0.75
CA ARG A 54 1.05 -25.85 -0.18
C ARG A 54 2.50 -25.56 -0.60
N PRO A 55 3.32 -26.60 -0.88
CA PRO A 55 4.69 -26.43 -1.39
C PRO A 55 4.78 -25.54 -2.64
N GLU A 56 3.77 -25.61 -3.52
CA GLU A 56 3.66 -24.81 -4.74
C GLU A 56 3.64 -23.30 -4.44
N ALA A 57 2.98 -22.88 -3.35
CA ALA A 57 2.98 -21.49 -2.93
C ALA A 57 4.36 -21.05 -2.45
N GLU A 58 5.08 -21.90 -1.70
CA GLU A 58 6.43 -21.57 -1.23
C GLU A 58 7.42 -21.42 -2.38
N GLU A 59 7.34 -22.28 -3.40
CA GLU A 59 8.16 -22.16 -4.61
C GLU A 59 7.80 -20.91 -5.40
N PHE A 60 6.50 -20.61 -5.54
CA PHE A 60 6.04 -19.39 -6.21
C PHE A 60 6.50 -18.12 -5.50
N LEU A 61 6.44 -18.05 -4.17
CA LEU A 61 6.92 -16.91 -3.40
C LEU A 61 8.43 -16.67 -3.59
N LYS A 62 9.21 -17.73 -3.84
CA LYS A 62 10.66 -17.65 -4.10
C LYS A 62 11.02 -17.37 -5.56
N ASN A 63 10.06 -17.50 -6.49
CA ASN A 63 10.29 -17.28 -7.92
C ASN A 63 10.16 -15.80 -8.29
N LEU A 64 11.05 -14.98 -7.75
CA LEU A 64 11.13 -13.55 -8.02
C LEU A 64 12.24 -13.24 -9.04
N PRO A 65 12.07 -12.23 -9.91
CA PRO A 65 10.90 -11.36 -10.05
C PRO A 65 9.73 -12.05 -10.79
N HIS A 66 8.51 -11.63 -10.47
CA HIS A 66 7.30 -12.05 -11.19
C HIS A 66 7.17 -11.35 -12.54
N ALA A 67 6.55 -12.02 -13.51
CA ALA A 67 6.37 -11.52 -14.86
C ALA A 67 5.09 -10.67 -15.01
N TYR A 68 4.05 -10.98 -14.22
CA TYR A 68 2.75 -10.34 -14.33
C TYR A 68 2.33 -9.56 -13.07
N LEU A 69 1.57 -8.48 -13.25
CA LEU A 69 0.99 -7.69 -12.16
C LEU A 69 0.15 -8.56 -11.20
N GLU A 70 -0.60 -9.50 -11.76
CA GLU A 70 -1.45 -10.41 -11.00
C GLU A 70 -0.65 -11.46 -10.21
N GLU A 71 0.53 -11.85 -10.67
CA GLU A 71 1.45 -12.70 -9.90
C GLU A 71 1.97 -11.94 -8.67
N ASN A 72 2.40 -10.69 -8.86
CA ASN A 72 2.77 -9.79 -7.76
C ASN A 72 1.62 -9.59 -6.76
N SER A 73 0.40 -9.42 -7.25
CA SER A 73 -0.78 -9.26 -6.39
C SER A 73 -1.12 -10.55 -5.63
N LEU A 74 -1.01 -11.71 -6.28
CA LEU A 74 -1.16 -13.02 -5.65
C LEU A 74 -0.09 -13.28 -4.59
N HIS A 75 1.17 -12.92 -4.87
CA HIS A 75 2.28 -12.97 -3.91
C HIS A 75 1.89 -12.23 -2.62
N GLY A 76 1.47 -10.96 -2.74
CA GLY A 76 1.02 -10.18 -1.59
C GLY A 76 -0.10 -10.85 -0.79
N TYR A 77 -1.11 -11.42 -1.48
CA TYR A 77 -2.21 -12.13 -0.80
C TYR A 77 -1.77 -13.45 -0.14
N LEU A 78 -0.76 -14.14 -0.66
CA LEU A 78 -0.18 -15.31 -0.01
C LEU A 78 0.59 -14.92 1.24
N ILE A 79 1.35 -13.81 1.22
CA ILE A 79 1.97 -13.26 2.43
C ILE A 79 0.91 -12.94 3.50
N GLU A 80 -0.26 -12.43 3.10
CA GLU A 80 -1.34 -12.13 4.06
C GLU A 80 -1.87 -13.36 4.82
N THR A 81 -1.64 -14.58 4.34
CA THR A 81 -2.08 -15.81 5.02
C THR A 81 -1.09 -16.29 6.08
N ILE A 82 0.13 -15.75 6.11
CA ILE A 82 1.16 -16.08 7.09
C ILE A 82 0.70 -15.64 8.47
N ARG A 83 0.73 -16.58 9.43
CA ARG A 83 0.23 -16.39 10.80
C ARG A 83 1.31 -16.07 11.81
N ASP A 84 2.57 -16.42 11.51
CA ASP A 84 3.71 -16.09 12.34
C ASP A 84 4.24 -14.69 11.96
N PHE A 85 4.43 -13.83 12.97
CA PHE A 85 4.80 -12.44 12.73
C PHE A 85 6.17 -12.31 12.09
N LYS A 86 7.18 -13.04 12.59
CA LYS A 86 8.55 -12.98 12.07
C LYS A 86 8.60 -13.45 10.62
N SER A 87 7.95 -14.57 10.33
CA SER A 87 7.84 -15.11 8.97
C SER A 87 7.14 -14.14 8.01
N ALA A 88 6.09 -13.43 8.48
CA ALA A 88 5.40 -12.43 7.67
C ALA A 88 6.29 -11.20 7.39
N ILE A 89 7.06 -10.72 8.38
CA ILE A 89 8.03 -9.64 8.17
C ILE A 89 9.09 -10.06 7.16
N THR A 90 9.69 -11.26 7.31
CA THR A 90 10.68 -11.78 6.35
C THR A 90 10.11 -11.82 4.94
N ALA A 91 8.93 -12.41 4.76
CA ALA A 91 8.31 -12.52 3.44
C ALA A 91 7.97 -11.15 2.82
N VAL A 92 7.51 -10.20 3.64
CA VAL A 92 7.29 -8.80 3.19
C VAL A 92 8.61 -8.18 2.72
N GLU A 93 9.67 -8.30 3.52
CA GLU A 93 10.97 -7.67 3.24
C GLU A 93 11.68 -8.30 2.03
N GLU A 94 11.49 -9.59 1.79
CA GLU A 94 11.95 -10.28 0.58
C GLU A 94 11.19 -9.81 -0.66
N PHE A 95 9.90 -9.47 -0.53
CA PHE A 95 9.06 -9.08 -1.66
C PHE A 95 9.14 -7.59 -2.02
N LEU A 96 9.28 -6.71 -1.02
CA LEU A 96 9.30 -5.25 -1.21
C LEU A 96 10.25 -4.75 -2.33
N PRO A 97 11.47 -5.30 -2.51
CA PRO A 97 12.38 -4.89 -3.59
C PRO A 97 11.83 -5.08 -5.01
N TYR A 98 10.81 -5.91 -5.18
CA TYR A 98 10.21 -6.27 -6.47
C TYR A 98 8.90 -5.54 -6.76
N ILE A 99 8.41 -4.72 -5.83
CA ILE A 99 7.20 -3.92 -6.03
C ILE A 99 7.57 -2.63 -6.77
N ASP A 100 6.90 -2.41 -7.90
CA ASP A 100 7.15 -1.28 -8.81
C ASP A 100 5.89 -0.44 -9.11
N ASN A 101 4.79 -0.73 -8.41
CA ASN A 101 3.52 -0.06 -8.63
C ASN A 101 2.71 0.06 -7.33
N TRP A 102 1.87 1.10 -7.27
CA TRP A 102 1.08 1.41 -6.08
C TRP A 102 0.00 0.36 -5.79
N SER A 103 -0.53 -0.31 -6.82
CA SER A 103 -1.64 -1.25 -6.66
C SER A 103 -1.22 -2.49 -5.89
N THR A 104 -0.07 -3.09 -6.24
CA THR A 104 0.51 -4.20 -5.49
C THR A 104 0.91 -3.75 -4.08
N CYS A 105 1.58 -2.60 -3.96
CA CYS A 105 2.03 -2.04 -2.69
C CYS A 105 0.88 -1.87 -1.67
N ASP A 106 -0.22 -1.24 -2.08
CA ASP A 106 -1.33 -0.89 -1.19
C ASP A 106 -2.25 -2.09 -0.87
N THR A 107 -2.14 -3.16 -1.65
CA THR A 107 -2.98 -4.34 -1.50
C THR A 107 -2.51 -5.23 -0.36
N MET A 108 -1.21 -5.28 -0.08
CA MET A 108 -0.60 -6.19 0.89
C MET A 108 -0.75 -5.65 2.31
N SER A 109 -1.53 -6.31 3.15
CA SER A 109 -1.65 -5.99 4.58
C SER A 109 -1.78 -7.26 5.42
N PRO A 110 -0.65 -7.88 5.82
CA PRO A 110 -0.65 -9.13 6.57
C PRO A 110 -1.48 -9.05 7.85
N LYS A 111 -2.42 -9.99 8.02
CA LYS A 111 -3.39 -9.93 9.13
C LYS A 111 -2.73 -10.06 10.50
N VAL A 112 -1.58 -10.75 10.56
CA VAL A 112 -0.79 -10.92 11.79
C VAL A 112 -0.27 -9.59 12.33
N PHE A 113 -0.04 -8.58 11.48
CA PHE A 113 0.47 -7.28 11.89
C PHE A 113 -0.40 -6.57 12.92
N LYS A 114 -1.73 -6.75 12.84
CA LYS A 114 -2.69 -6.19 13.81
C LYS A 114 -2.51 -6.71 15.24
N LYS A 115 -1.80 -7.83 15.42
CA LYS A 115 -1.54 -8.44 16.73
C LYS A 115 -0.19 -8.06 17.33
N HIS A 116 0.65 -7.34 16.56
CA HIS A 116 2.04 -7.03 16.89
C HIS A 116 2.35 -5.58 16.52
N LEU A 117 1.44 -4.64 16.84
CA LEU A 117 1.60 -3.24 16.46
C LEU A 117 2.88 -2.61 17.05
N PRO A 118 3.25 -2.80 18.32
CA PRO A 118 4.51 -2.26 18.83
C PRO A 118 5.75 -2.74 18.04
N GLU A 119 5.84 -4.04 17.77
CA GLU A 119 6.97 -4.62 17.03
C GLU A 119 6.96 -4.22 15.55
N LEU A 120 5.78 -4.12 14.94
CA LEU A 120 5.63 -3.64 13.58
C LEU A 120 6.03 -2.18 13.44
N TYR A 121 5.70 -1.32 14.42
CA TYR A 121 6.07 0.09 14.38
C TYR A 121 7.59 0.29 14.28
N GLU A 122 8.37 -0.53 15.00
CA GLU A 122 9.82 -0.54 14.88
C GLU A 122 10.29 -0.90 13.46
N ARG A 123 9.62 -1.85 12.79
CA ARG A 123 9.93 -2.18 11.38
C ARG A 123 9.51 -1.08 10.41
N ILE A 124 8.38 -0.42 10.66
CA ILE A 124 7.91 0.71 9.85
C ILE A 124 8.96 1.82 9.84
N LYS A 125 9.52 2.19 11.00
CA LYS A 125 10.57 3.23 11.06
C LYS A 125 11.74 2.91 10.13
N VAL A 126 12.17 1.65 10.10
CA VAL A 126 13.22 1.18 9.16
C VAL A 126 12.77 1.32 7.70
N TRP A 127 11.54 0.95 7.36
CA TRP A 127 11.03 1.08 5.98
C TRP A 127 10.90 2.54 5.52
N LEU A 128 10.60 3.47 6.43
CA LEU A 128 10.52 4.90 6.11
C LEU A 128 11.88 5.54 5.78
N GLU A 129 12.98 4.95 6.25
CA GLU A 129 14.35 5.39 5.97
C GLU A 129 14.92 4.80 4.66
N SER A 130 14.17 3.96 3.95
CA SER A 130 14.61 3.34 2.71
C SER A 130 14.74 4.35 1.57
N ASP A 131 15.67 4.09 0.66
CA ASP A 131 15.81 4.77 -0.64
C ASP A 131 14.84 4.25 -1.71
N ARG A 132 14.06 3.20 -1.42
CA ARG A 132 13.13 2.58 -2.37
C ARG A 132 11.72 3.16 -2.22
N THR A 133 11.23 3.75 -3.31
CA THR A 133 9.89 4.37 -3.43
C THR A 133 8.77 3.54 -2.79
N TYR A 134 8.66 2.26 -3.15
CA TYR A 134 7.56 1.40 -2.69
C TYR A 134 7.77 0.83 -1.29
N THR A 135 9.01 0.75 -0.80
CA THR A 135 9.30 0.44 0.61
C THR A 135 8.84 1.56 1.52
N VAL A 136 9.17 2.82 1.17
CA VAL A 136 8.71 4.00 1.90
C VAL A 136 7.19 4.10 1.84
N ARG A 137 6.59 3.95 0.65
CA ARG A 137 5.13 3.95 0.46
C ARG A 137 4.45 2.90 1.34
N PHE A 138 4.99 1.68 1.38
CA PHE A 138 4.47 0.59 2.20
C PHE A 138 4.50 0.95 3.69
N GLY A 139 5.61 1.51 4.18
CA GLY A 139 5.73 1.98 5.56
C GLY A 139 4.67 3.02 5.93
N ILE A 140 4.47 4.05 5.08
CA ILE A 140 3.41 5.06 5.27
C ILE A 140 2.02 4.40 5.23
N GLY A 141 1.83 3.41 4.36
CA GLY A 141 0.60 2.63 4.25
C GLY A 141 0.25 1.83 5.49
N MET A 142 1.23 1.25 6.16
CA MET A 142 1.00 0.55 7.42
C MET A 142 0.56 1.55 8.51
N LEU A 143 1.18 2.74 8.60
CA LEU A 143 0.74 3.79 9.52
C LEU A 143 -0.69 4.24 9.22
N LEU A 144 -1.01 4.49 7.95
CA LEU A 144 -2.35 4.88 7.50
C LEU A 144 -3.40 3.83 7.87
N GLY A 145 -3.12 2.56 7.58
CA GLY A 145 -4.07 1.46 7.67
C GLY A 145 -4.28 0.92 9.08
N LEU A 146 -3.27 1.00 9.95
CA LEU A 146 -3.28 0.31 11.25
C LEU A 146 -3.23 1.24 12.46
N TYR A 147 -2.75 2.48 12.31
CA TYR A 147 -2.43 3.33 13.47
C TYR A 147 -3.24 4.62 13.56
N LEU A 148 -4.09 4.97 12.58
CA LEU A 148 -4.88 6.20 12.66
C LEU A 148 -6.11 6.09 13.58
N ASP A 149 -6.34 4.97 14.26
CA ASP A 149 -7.43 4.76 15.21
C ASP A 149 -6.89 4.64 16.66
N GLY A 150 -7.09 3.50 17.33
CA GLY A 150 -6.78 3.32 18.75
C GLY A 150 -5.29 3.38 19.11
N ASP A 151 -4.41 2.97 18.20
CA ASP A 151 -2.96 2.91 18.41
C ASP A 151 -2.23 4.16 17.89
N PHE A 152 -2.95 5.26 17.68
CA PHE A 152 -2.39 6.50 17.19
C PHE A 152 -1.44 7.15 18.20
N CYS A 153 -0.28 7.58 17.71
CA CYS A 153 0.67 8.41 18.46
C CYS A 153 0.99 9.70 17.68
N PRO A 154 1.08 10.88 18.35
CA PRO A 154 1.47 12.15 17.71
C PRO A 154 2.83 12.14 17.01
N GLU A 155 3.73 11.20 17.33
CA GLU A 155 5.01 11.00 16.64
C GLU A 155 4.83 10.50 15.20
N MET A 156 3.76 9.74 14.91
CA MET A 156 3.55 9.14 13.60
C MET A 156 3.35 10.17 12.48
N PRO A 157 2.49 11.21 12.64
CA PRO A 157 2.42 12.27 11.64
C PRO A 157 3.71 13.10 11.58
N GLU A 158 4.50 13.18 12.65
CA GLU A 158 5.81 13.83 12.63
C GLU A 158 6.74 13.10 11.66
N LEU A 159 6.87 11.78 11.84
CA LEU A 159 7.66 10.90 10.96
C LEU A 159 7.23 11.05 9.50
N VAL A 160 5.93 10.94 9.22
CA VAL A 160 5.41 11.02 7.84
C VAL A 160 5.62 12.42 7.24
N SER A 161 5.47 13.48 8.04
CA SER A 161 5.73 14.85 7.57
C SER A 161 7.21 15.16 7.37
N GLY A 162 8.12 14.40 8.00
CA GLY A 162 9.56 14.57 7.87
C GLY A 162 10.13 14.01 6.58
N ILE A 163 9.40 13.10 5.91
CA ILE A 163 9.83 12.48 4.66
C ILE A 163 9.94 13.55 3.57
N ARG A 164 11.09 13.59 2.90
CA ARG A 164 11.35 14.45 1.73
C ARG A 164 11.66 13.53 0.55
N SER A 165 10.88 13.66 -0.52
CA SER A 165 11.02 12.81 -1.69
C SER A 165 10.55 13.54 -2.93
N ASP A 166 11.23 13.32 -4.06
CA ASP A 166 10.75 13.77 -5.38
C ASP A 166 9.85 12.70 -6.03
N GLU A 167 9.70 11.53 -5.39
CA GLU A 167 8.93 10.41 -5.90
C GLU A 167 7.43 10.67 -5.76
N TYR A 168 6.74 10.77 -6.90
CA TYR A 168 5.29 11.01 -6.96
C TYR A 168 4.47 10.05 -6.07
N TYR A 169 4.81 8.76 -6.06
CA TYR A 169 4.06 7.77 -5.29
C TYR A 169 4.33 7.82 -3.79
N VAL A 170 5.48 8.32 -3.34
CA VAL A 170 5.73 8.61 -1.92
C VAL A 170 4.90 9.83 -1.52
N ASN A 171 5.01 10.93 -2.26
CA ASN A 171 4.28 12.17 -1.98
C ASN A 171 2.76 11.95 -2.01
N MET A 172 2.25 11.13 -2.93
CA MET A 172 0.83 10.75 -2.96
C MET A 172 0.41 10.01 -1.69
N MET A 173 1.28 9.16 -1.13
CA MET A 173 0.98 8.41 0.09
C MET A 173 1.01 9.29 1.33
N ILE A 174 1.96 10.22 1.41
CA ILE A 174 2.00 11.27 2.45
C ILE A 174 0.68 12.07 2.41
N ALA A 175 0.28 12.52 1.22
CA ALA A 175 -0.98 13.25 1.05
C ALA A 175 -2.20 12.44 1.48
N TRP A 176 -2.24 11.14 1.16
CA TRP A 176 -3.33 10.25 1.57
C TRP A 176 -3.34 9.98 3.08
N TYR A 177 -2.15 9.83 3.69
CA TYR A 177 -2.01 9.71 5.13
C TYR A 177 -2.61 10.93 5.83
N PHE A 178 -2.21 12.15 5.46
CA PHE A 178 -2.73 13.37 6.07
C PHE A 178 -4.22 13.60 5.79
N ALA A 179 -4.71 13.28 4.60
CA ALA A 179 -6.14 13.34 4.32
C ALA A 179 -6.96 12.38 5.20
N THR A 180 -6.41 11.21 5.50
CA THR A 180 -7.06 10.22 6.39
C THR A 180 -6.92 10.62 7.85
N ALA A 181 -5.77 11.18 8.25
CA ALA A 181 -5.55 11.71 9.59
C ALA A 181 -6.46 12.90 9.89
N LEU A 182 -6.73 13.79 8.92
CA LEU A 182 -7.75 14.84 9.07
C LEU A 182 -9.16 14.29 9.31
N ALA A 183 -9.47 13.08 8.85
CA ALA A 183 -10.77 12.45 9.07
C ALA A 183 -10.86 11.70 10.41
N LYS A 184 -9.74 11.22 10.96
CA LYS A 184 -9.70 10.33 12.14
C LYS A 184 -9.10 10.97 13.40
N GLN A 185 -8.14 11.86 13.20
CA GLN A 185 -7.27 12.46 14.21
C GLN A 185 -7.14 13.96 13.95
N TYR A 186 -8.29 14.64 13.76
CA TYR A 186 -8.35 16.01 13.23
C TYR A 186 -7.44 17.00 13.97
N ASP A 187 -7.53 17.05 15.30
CA ASP A 187 -6.76 17.99 16.12
C ASP A 187 -5.25 17.75 16.03
N ALA A 188 -4.83 16.49 15.86
CA ALA A 188 -3.43 16.14 15.69
C ALA A 188 -2.93 16.41 14.27
N ALA A 189 -3.78 16.26 13.24
CA ALA A 189 -3.43 16.41 11.84
C ALA A 189 -3.48 17.87 11.35
N LEU A 190 -4.44 18.67 11.82
CA LEU A 190 -4.66 20.05 11.40
C LEU A 190 -3.41 20.95 11.52
N PRO A 191 -2.58 20.87 12.59
CA PRO A 191 -1.37 21.68 12.70
C PRO A 191 -0.37 21.49 11.55
N TYR A 192 -0.34 20.33 10.90
CA TYR A 192 0.56 20.08 9.76
C TYR A 192 0.12 20.84 8.51
N ILE A 193 -1.18 21.06 8.35
CA ILE A 193 -1.76 21.90 7.30
C ILE A 193 -1.56 23.37 7.68
N LEU A 194 -2.00 23.80 8.86
CA LEU A 194 -1.93 25.22 9.26
C LEU A 194 -0.52 25.80 9.23
N LYS A 195 0.48 25.01 9.65
CA LYS A 195 1.88 25.45 9.72
C LYS A 195 2.67 25.14 8.45
N GLY A 196 2.04 24.60 7.41
CA GLY A 196 2.70 24.28 6.14
C GLY A 196 3.87 23.32 6.28
N ARG A 197 3.69 22.23 7.04
CA ARG A 197 4.77 21.26 7.34
C ARG A 197 5.04 20.26 6.22
N LEU A 198 4.19 20.26 5.20
CA LEU A 198 4.31 19.43 4.01
C LEU A 198 4.78 20.28 2.83
N ASP A 199 5.44 19.67 1.86
CA ASP A 199 5.73 20.38 0.60
C ASP A 199 4.41 20.85 -0.06
N ARG A 200 4.52 21.89 -0.88
CA ARG A 200 3.33 22.56 -1.47
C ARG A 200 2.42 21.59 -2.22
N TRP A 201 2.99 20.66 -2.99
CA TRP A 201 2.20 19.74 -3.79
C TRP A 201 1.46 18.75 -2.88
N THR A 202 2.17 18.12 -1.94
CA THR A 202 1.62 17.16 -0.98
C THR A 202 0.58 17.80 -0.08
N HIS A 203 0.82 19.04 0.39
CA HIS A 203 -0.13 19.83 1.17
C HIS A 203 -1.45 20.03 0.43
N ASN A 204 -1.38 20.55 -0.80
CA ASN A 204 -2.57 20.79 -1.61
C ASN A 204 -3.28 19.49 -1.99
N LYS A 205 -2.51 18.41 -2.20
CA LYS A 205 -3.04 17.08 -2.50
C LYS A 205 -3.73 16.45 -1.30
N ALA A 206 -3.21 16.62 -0.09
CA ALA A 206 -3.83 16.18 1.15
C ALA A 206 -5.19 16.87 1.35
N ILE A 207 -5.24 18.19 1.17
CA ILE A 207 -6.50 18.95 1.20
C ILE A 207 -7.46 18.41 0.14
N GLN A 208 -7.02 18.25 -1.12
CA GLN A 208 -7.89 17.71 -2.17
C GLN A 208 -8.51 16.37 -1.77
N LYS A 209 -7.70 15.42 -1.30
CA LYS A 209 -8.17 14.10 -0.86
C LYS A 209 -9.13 14.18 0.34
N ALA A 210 -8.88 15.09 1.27
CA ALA A 210 -9.77 15.34 2.40
C ALA A 210 -11.15 15.86 1.92
N LEU A 211 -11.16 16.77 0.93
CA LEU A 211 -12.39 17.29 0.33
C LEU A 211 -13.20 16.21 -0.43
N GLU A 212 -12.52 15.30 -1.10
CA GLU A 212 -13.11 14.14 -1.80
C GLU A 212 -13.64 13.08 -0.82
N SER A 213 -13.25 13.12 0.46
CA SER A 213 -13.70 12.13 1.44
C SER A 213 -15.11 12.41 1.94
N HIS A 214 -15.93 11.37 2.05
CA HIS A 214 -17.23 11.42 2.73
C HIS A 214 -17.13 11.40 4.26
N ARG A 215 -15.92 11.19 4.81
CA ARG A 215 -15.68 11.12 6.27
C ARG A 215 -15.52 12.48 6.94
N ILE A 216 -15.43 13.56 6.16
CA ILE A 216 -15.21 14.92 6.65
C ILE A 216 -16.47 15.75 6.35
N GLY A 217 -16.96 16.47 7.36
CA GLY A 217 -18.14 17.32 7.25
C GLY A 217 -17.92 18.59 6.41
N ASP A 218 -19.00 19.20 5.96
CA ASP A 218 -18.95 20.35 5.03
C ASP A 218 -18.26 21.58 5.63
N GLU A 219 -18.43 21.83 6.93
CA GLU A 219 -17.76 22.93 7.64
C GLU A 219 -16.23 22.75 7.61
N THR A 220 -15.75 21.55 7.97
CA THR A 220 -14.32 21.22 7.90
C THR A 220 -13.81 21.33 6.47
N LYS A 221 -14.57 20.88 5.46
CA LYS A 221 -14.20 21.05 4.05
C LYS A 221 -14.10 22.52 3.65
N ALA A 222 -15.04 23.36 4.10
CA ALA A 222 -15.00 24.79 3.84
C ALA A 222 -13.73 25.43 4.43
N ASN A 223 -13.37 25.07 5.67
CA ASN A 223 -12.13 25.51 6.29
C ASN A 223 -10.90 25.04 5.49
N LEU A 224 -10.77 23.75 5.20
CA LEU A 224 -9.61 23.20 4.49
C LEU A 224 -9.40 23.82 3.10
N ARG A 225 -10.47 24.23 2.40
CA ARG A 225 -10.36 24.93 1.10
C ARG A 225 -9.57 26.23 1.20
N THR A 226 -9.70 26.97 2.30
CA THR A 226 -8.99 28.25 2.49
C THR A 226 -7.51 28.07 2.78
N LEU A 227 -7.11 26.87 3.21
CA LEU A 227 -5.75 26.52 3.60
C LEU A 227 -4.88 26.02 2.44
N LYS A 228 -5.39 25.99 1.20
CA LYS A 228 -4.56 25.64 0.04
C LYS A 228 -3.47 26.69 -0.19
N MET A 229 -2.25 26.22 -0.44
CA MET A 229 -1.12 27.06 -0.79
C MET A 229 -1.22 27.50 -2.25
N LYS A 230 -0.96 28.79 -2.51
CA LYS A 230 -0.82 29.35 -3.87
C LYS A 230 0.56 29.04 -4.43
#